data_AF-A0A6B0W0L7-F1
#
_entry.id   AF-A0A6B0W0L7-F1
#
_cell.length_a   1.000
_cell.length_b   1.000
_cell.length_c   1.000
_cell.angle_alpha   90.00
_cell.angle_beta   90.00
_cell.angle_gamma   90.00
#
_symmetry.space_group_name_H-M   'P 1'
#
loop_
_entity.id
_entity.type
_entity.pdbx_description
1 polymer ?
#
loop_
_entity_poly.entity_id
_entity_poly.type
_entity_poly.pdbx_seq_one_letter_code
_entity_poly.pdbx_strand_id
1 'polypeptide(L)'
;MKKPRRAAVVCGVVLFSFLFGCWLRGHLYVVIPEQPLSRLATLSSMGAGGPYFLARYLVEYQGDILSSTFEYGKAFLLTAGLLNLLAVLDAWDIASGSKD
;
A
#
# COMPACT_ATOMS: atom_id res chain seq x y z
N MET A 1 -11.29 -18.20 15.21
CA MET A 1 -9.95 -17.69 15.60
C MET A 1 -10.10 -16.23 16.05
N LYS A 2 -9.55 -15.83 17.21
CA LYS A 2 -9.86 -14.56 17.89
C LYS A 2 -9.78 -13.35 16.93
N LYS A 3 -10.91 -12.64 16.76
CA LYS A 3 -11.13 -11.49 15.84
C LYS A 3 -9.95 -10.50 15.71
N PRO A 4 -9.18 -10.13 16.76
CA PRO A 4 -8.06 -9.18 16.60
C PRO A 4 -6.78 -9.76 15.99
N ARG A 5 -6.54 -11.08 16.03
CA ARG A 5 -5.28 -11.66 15.55
C ARG A 5 -5.15 -11.59 14.03
N ARG A 6 -6.25 -11.77 13.29
CA ARG A 6 -6.23 -11.71 11.82
C ARG A 6 -5.94 -10.29 11.34
N ALA A 7 -6.61 -9.30 11.93
CA ALA A 7 -6.36 -7.88 11.64
C ALA A 7 -4.91 -7.46 11.93
N ALA A 8 -4.35 -7.92 13.06
CA ALA A 8 -2.95 -7.63 13.40
C ALA A 8 -1.97 -8.24 12.40
N VAL A 9 -2.21 -9.48 11.93
CA VAL A 9 -1.36 -10.12 10.91
C VAL A 9 -1.42 -9.36 9.59
N VAL A 10 -2.61 -8.99 9.13
CA VAL A 10 -2.76 -8.27 7.86
C VAL A 10 -2.13 -6.89 7.93
N CYS A 11 -2.35 -6.15 9.03
CA CYS A 11 -1.70 -4.86 9.27
C CYS A 11 -0.17 -5.01 9.30
N GLY A 12 0.35 -6.05 9.97
CA GLY A 12 1.78 -6.36 10.00
C GLY A 12 2.35 -6.65 8.62
N VAL A 13 1.64 -7.42 7.78
CA VAL A 13 2.05 -7.71 6.40
C VAL A 13 2.03 -6.45 5.54
N VAL A 14 0.99 -5.61 5.64
CA VAL A 14 0.90 -4.33 4.91
C VAL A 14 2.08 -3.42 5.27
N LEU A 15 2.36 -3.25 6.57
CA LEU A 15 3.48 -2.44 7.05
C LEU A 15 4.81 -3.02 6.58
N PHE A 16 4.99 -4.33 6.68
CA PHE A 16 6.21 -5.00 6.21
C PHE A 16 6.43 -4.78 4.71
N SER A 17 5.42 -5.05 3.88
CA SER A 17 5.51 -4.84 2.43
C SER A 17 5.76 -3.37 2.07
N PHE A 18 5.19 -2.43 2.82
CA PHE A 18 5.40 -1.00 2.61
C PHE A 18 6.83 -0.58 2.96
N LEU A 19 7.31 -0.94 4.15
CA LEU A 19 8.68 -0.65 4.59
C LEU A 19 9.72 -1.32 3.69
N PHE A 20 9.46 -2.56 3.27
CA PHE A 20 10.31 -3.26 2.33
C PHE A 20 10.33 -2.56 0.96
N GLY A 21 9.17 -2.10 0.46
CA GLY A 21 9.09 -1.29 -0.76
C GLY A 21 9.87 0.03 -0.69
N CYS A 22 9.84 0.71 0.47
CA CYS A 22 10.67 1.89 0.74
C CYS A 22 12.17 1.55 0.81
N TRP A 23 12.53 0.42 1.44
CA TRP A 23 13.92 -0.03 1.51
C TRP A 23 14.49 -0.34 0.13
N LEU A 24 13.68 -0.91 -0.76
CA LEU A 24 14.00 -1.17 -2.16
C LEU A 24 14.02 0.09 -3.05
N ARG A 25 13.95 1.29 -2.43
CA ARG A 25 13.95 2.59 -3.11
C ARG A 25 12.82 2.79 -4.13
N GLY A 26 11.69 2.10 -3.97
CA GLY A 26 10.53 2.24 -4.87
C GLY A 26 9.95 3.66 -4.84
N HIS A 27 9.42 4.16 -5.97
CA HIS A 27 8.75 5.47 -6.03
C HIS A 27 7.29 5.40 -5.58
N LEU A 28 6.84 6.37 -4.79
CA LEU A 28 5.42 6.59 -4.53
C LEU A 28 4.77 7.20 -5.78
N TYR A 29 3.91 6.46 -6.48
CA TYR A 29 3.27 6.97 -7.70
C TYR A 29 2.58 8.32 -7.46
N VAL A 30 2.82 9.25 -8.38
CA VAL A 30 2.16 10.56 -8.45
C VAL A 30 1.29 10.55 -9.71
N VAL A 31 0.12 11.17 -9.64
CA VAL A 31 -0.79 11.26 -10.78
C VAL A 31 -0.09 11.94 -11.96
N ILE A 32 0.22 11.15 -12.98
CA ILE A 32 0.66 11.67 -14.29
C ILE A 32 -0.61 11.73 -15.17
N PRO A 33 -1.04 12.92 -15.61
CA PRO A 33 -2.31 13.11 -16.32
C PRO A 33 -2.44 12.27 -17.59
N GLU A 34 -1.32 12.01 -18.26
CA GLU A 34 -1.25 11.38 -19.57
C GLU A 34 -1.41 9.85 -19.56
N GLN A 35 -1.33 9.21 -18.38
CA GLN A 35 -1.38 7.75 -18.28
C GLN A 35 -2.47 7.30 -17.29
N PRO A 36 -3.54 6.62 -17.77
CA PRO A 36 -4.61 6.14 -16.89
C PRO A 36 -4.11 5.13 -15.85
N LEU A 37 -3.09 4.32 -16.20
CA LEU A 37 -2.48 3.37 -15.29
C LEU A 37 -1.80 4.06 -14.09
N SER A 38 -1.23 5.25 -14.29
CA SER A 38 -0.61 6.04 -13.22
C SER A 38 -1.65 6.53 -12.19
N ARG A 39 -2.88 6.82 -12.63
CA ARG A 39 -4.00 7.19 -11.74
C ARG A 39 -4.40 6.01 -10.85
N LEU A 40 -4.54 4.81 -11.45
CA LEU A 40 -4.86 3.59 -10.72
C LEU A 40 -3.74 3.21 -9.74
N ALA A 41 -2.49 3.35 -10.16
CA ALA A 41 -1.33 3.11 -9.31
C ALA A 41 -1.28 4.11 -8.12
N THR A 42 -1.62 5.37 -8.37
CA THR A 42 -1.72 6.37 -7.29
C THR A 42 -2.83 6.01 -6.31
N LEU A 43 -4.01 5.65 -6.81
CA LEU A 43 -5.13 5.20 -5.98
C LEU A 43 -4.78 3.97 -5.14
N SER A 44 -4.09 2.99 -5.74
CA SER A 44 -3.56 1.82 -5.04
C SER A 44 -2.59 2.22 -3.94
N SER A 45 -1.62 3.11 -4.22
CA SER A 45 -0.65 3.56 -3.21
C SER A 45 -1.30 4.35 -2.07
N MET A 46 -2.31 5.18 -2.35
CA MET A 46 -3.13 5.85 -1.34
C MET A 46 -3.90 4.84 -0.48
N GLY A 47 -4.25 3.69 -1.05
CA GLY A 47 -4.87 2.56 -0.36
C GLY A 47 -4.06 2.03 0.82
N ALA A 48 -2.74 2.26 0.86
CA ALA A 48 -1.92 1.91 2.02
C ALA A 48 -2.30 2.71 3.28
N GLY A 49 -2.99 3.84 3.13
CA GLY A 49 -3.52 4.63 4.23
C GLY A 49 -2.43 5.39 4.99
N GLY A 50 -2.40 5.25 6.32
CA GLY A 50 -1.45 5.96 7.20
C GLY A 50 0.02 5.94 6.73
N PRO A 51 0.60 4.77 6.39
CA PRO A 51 1.95 4.67 5.84
C PRO A 51 2.21 5.55 4.61
N TYR A 52 1.25 5.64 3.69
CA TYR A 52 1.35 6.50 2.51
C TYR A 52 1.43 7.98 2.91
N PHE A 53 0.53 8.43 3.80
CA PHE A 53 0.52 9.82 4.26
C PHE A 53 1.79 10.17 5.04
N LEU A 54 2.27 9.27 5.91
CA LEU A 54 3.53 9.47 6.64
C LEU A 54 4.72 9.56 5.68
N ALA A 55 4.86 8.63 4.74
CA ALA A 55 5.96 8.66 3.78
C ALA A 55 5.89 9.86 2.82
N ARG A 56 4.68 10.30 2.46
CA ARG A 56 4.46 11.43 1.55
C ARG A 56 4.73 12.77 2.22
N TYR A 57 4.22 12.99 3.43
CA TYR A 57 4.23 14.30 4.09
C TYR A 57 5.37 14.49 5.10
N LEU A 58 5.83 13.43 5.77
CA LEU A 58 6.93 13.55 6.75
C LEU A 58 8.29 13.27 6.12
N VAL A 59 8.35 12.33 5.18
CA VAL A 59 9.62 11.84 4.59
C VAL A 59 9.85 12.40 3.19
N GLU A 60 8.85 13.04 2.58
CA GLU A 60 8.87 13.51 1.19
C GLU A 60 9.45 12.46 0.23
N TYR A 61 9.08 11.20 0.45
CA TYR A 61 9.77 10.08 -0.15
C TYR A 61 9.51 10.02 -1.67
N GLN A 62 10.54 10.29 -2.47
CA GLN A 62 10.47 10.28 -3.95
C GLN A 62 11.02 8.97 -4.57
N GLY A 63 11.64 8.09 -3.78
CA GLY A 63 12.34 6.91 -4.32
C GLY A 63 13.58 7.29 -5.14
N ASP A 64 14.25 6.29 -5.73
CA ASP A 64 15.47 6.50 -6.51
C ASP A 64 15.42 5.76 -7.85
N ILE A 65 15.28 6.52 -8.92
CA ILE A 65 15.08 6.02 -10.29
C ILE A 65 16.33 5.31 -10.83
N LEU A 66 17.51 5.58 -10.26
CA LEU A 66 18.78 5.01 -10.71
C LEU A 66 19.04 3.62 -10.11
N SER A 67 18.24 3.18 -9.13
CA SER A 67 18.39 1.87 -8.52
C SER A 67 17.78 0.76 -9.38
N SER A 68 18.51 -0.33 -9.62
CA SER A 68 17.97 -1.52 -10.29
C SER A 68 16.80 -2.16 -9.53
N THR A 69 16.64 -1.85 -8.25
CA THR A 69 15.57 -2.39 -7.40
C THR A 69 14.31 -1.52 -7.39
N PHE A 70 14.35 -0.37 -8.05
CA PHE A 70 13.29 0.62 -8.12
C PHE A 70 11.94 0.05 -8.57
N GLU A 71 11.93 -0.74 -9.65
CA GLU A 71 10.69 -1.31 -10.19
C GLU A 71 10.07 -2.32 -9.23
N TYR A 72 10.90 -3.14 -8.57
CA TYR A 72 10.45 -4.08 -7.54
C TYR A 72 9.91 -3.34 -6.31
N GLY A 73 10.58 -2.28 -5.86
CA GLY A 73 10.11 -1.46 -4.75
C GLY A 73 8.74 -0.84 -5.03
N LYS A 74 8.51 -0.34 -6.24
CA LYS A 74 7.20 0.16 -6.69
C LYS A 74 6.12 -0.91 -6.62
N ALA A 75 6.41 -2.12 -7.07
CA ALA A 75 5.47 -3.24 -7.01
C ALA A 75 5.09 -3.59 -5.56
N PHE A 76 6.05 -3.58 -4.64
CA PHE A 76 5.80 -3.81 -3.22
C PHE A 76 4.93 -2.71 -2.58
N LEU A 77 5.18 -1.44 -2.91
CA LEU A 77 4.36 -0.32 -2.43
C LEU A 77 2.92 -0.40 -2.93
N LEU A 78 2.71 -0.73 -4.21
CA LEU A 78 1.37 -0.95 -4.77
C LEU A 78 0.67 -2.13 -4.11
N THR A 79 1.39 -3.24 -3.93
CA THR A 79 0.85 -4.45 -3.29
C THR A 79 0.44 -4.16 -1.85
N ALA A 80 1.25 -3.43 -1.08
CA ALA A 80 0.91 -3.03 0.28
C ALA A 80 -0.39 -2.22 0.32
N GLY A 81 -0.58 -1.29 -0.62
CA GLY A 81 -1.79 -0.49 -0.70
C GLY A 81 -3.04 -1.28 -1.09
N LEU A 82 -2.91 -2.19 -2.06
CA LEU A 82 -4.01 -3.08 -2.45
C LEU A 82 -4.38 -4.06 -1.33
N LEU A 83 -3.39 -4.64 -0.65
CA LEU A 83 -3.62 -5.53 0.48
C LEU A 83 -4.37 -4.81 1.62
N ASN A 84 -4.02 -3.56 1.89
CA ASN A 84 -4.73 -2.78 2.90
C ASN A 84 -6.19 -2.49 2.49
N LEU A 85 -6.45 -2.18 1.22
CA LEU A 85 -7.82 -2.02 0.72
C LEU A 85 -8.63 -3.32 0.80
N LEU A 86 -8.03 -4.46 0.44
CA LEU A 86 -8.66 -5.77 0.60
C LEU A 86 -8.95 -6.09 2.07
N ALA A 87 -8.06 -5.71 2.98
CA ALA A 87 -8.27 -5.87 4.42
C ALA A 87 -9.45 -5.04 4.93
N VAL A 88 -9.57 -3.79 4.45
CA VAL A 88 -10.70 -2.91 4.75
C VAL A 88 -11.99 -3.49 4.20
N LEU A 89 -11.97 -4.05 2.98
CA LEU A 89 -13.13 -4.69 2.37
C LEU A 89 -13.55 -5.95 3.12
N ASP A 90 -12.61 -6.83 3.51
CA ASP A 90 -12.92 -8.02 4.33
C ASP A 90 -13.51 -7.60 5.69
N ALA A 91 -13.00 -6.52 6.30
CA ALA A 91 -13.57 -5.97 7.53
C ALA A 91 -14.99 -5.42 7.33
N TRP A 92 -15.25 -4.76 6.19
CA TRP A 92 -16.58 -4.30 5.80
C TRP A 92 -17.55 -5.45 5.55
N ASP A 93 -17.12 -6.51 4.86
CA ASP A 93 -17.92 -7.71 4.61
C ASP A 93 -18.30 -8.42 5.92
N ILE A 94 -17.36 -8.49 6.88
CA ILE A 94 -17.63 -9.01 8.23
C ILE A 94 -18.61 -8.10 8.99
N ALA A 95 -18.50 -6.78 8.85
CA ALA A 95 -19.35 -5.81 9.55
C ALA A 95 -20.77 -5.71 8.97
N SER A 96 -20.91 -5.86 7.64
CA SER A 96 -22.17 -5.83 6.91
C SER A 96 -22.99 -7.11 7.04
N GLY A 97 -22.45 -8.14 7.70
CA GLY A 97 -23.20 -9.36 8.05
C GLY A 97 -23.43 -10.32 6.87
N SER A 98 -22.74 -10.13 5.73
CA SER A 98 -22.91 -11.00 4.57
C SER A 98 -22.18 -12.36 4.68
N LYS A 99 -21.65 -12.69 5.85
CA LYS A 99 -21.08 -14.00 6.21
C LYS A 99 -21.67 -14.46 7.54
N ASP A 100 -22.83 -15.09 7.46
CA ASP A 100 -23.21 -16.15 8.39
C ASP A 100 -22.44 -17.44 8.04
#